data_AF-A0A2N6NI78-F1
#
_entry.id   AF-A0A2N6NI78-F1
#
_cell.length_a   1.000
_cell.length_b   1.000
_cell.length_c   1.000
_cell.angle_alpha   90.00
_cell.angle_beta   90.00
_cell.angle_gamma   90.00
#
_symmetry.space_group_name_H-M   'P 1'
#
loop_
_entity.id
_entity.type
_entity.pdbx_description
1 polymer ?
#
loop_
_entity_poly.entity_id
_entity_poly.type
_entity_poly.pdbx_seq_one_letter_code
_entity_poly.pdbx_strand_id
1 'polypeptide(L)'
;MVKFDFLRSVGATKEAVAVLNDQPNLFTNLIVVLIGLGAQAALLWYIHYATLKPEQKKKKNKEKKGGAAAARGRGGDNARK
;
A
#
# COMPACT_ATOMS: atom_id res chain seq x y z
N MET A 1 0.71 26.87 -18.09
CA MET A 1 -0.09 25.63 -18.26
C MET A 1 0.73 24.47 -17.73
N VAL A 2 0.14 23.60 -16.91
CA VAL A 2 0.82 22.39 -16.41
C VAL A 2 1.01 21.45 -17.59
N LYS A 3 2.23 20.95 -17.80
CA LYS A 3 2.55 19.97 -18.85
C LYS A 3 2.86 18.63 -18.21
N PHE A 4 2.08 17.62 -18.55
CA PHE A 4 2.19 16.27 -18.00
C PHE A 4 3.16 15.38 -18.80
N ASP A 5 4.11 15.96 -19.54
CA ASP A 5 5.08 15.22 -20.38
C ASP A 5 5.94 14.23 -19.58
N PHE A 6 6.15 14.48 -18.28
CA PHE A 6 6.83 13.55 -17.39
C PHE A 6 6.08 12.22 -17.22
N LEU A 7 4.75 12.17 -17.42
CA LEU A 7 4.01 10.91 -17.34
C LEU A 7 4.46 9.93 -18.44
N ARG A 8 5.02 10.41 -19.56
CA ARG A 8 5.60 9.54 -20.60
C ARG A 8 6.84 8.79 -20.09
N SER A 9 7.63 9.37 -19.19
CA SER A 9 8.78 8.65 -18.60
C SER A 9 8.35 7.61 -17.56
N VAL A 10 7.15 7.76 -17.00
CA VAL A 10 6.52 6.82 -16.06
C VAL A 10 5.72 5.73 -16.79
N GLY A 11 5.62 5.80 -18.13
CA GLY A 11 4.97 4.79 -18.98
C GLY A 11 3.58 5.16 -19.49
N ALA A 12 3.14 6.42 -19.34
CA ALA A 12 1.88 6.88 -19.92
C ALA A 12 1.98 6.97 -21.45
N THR A 13 0.90 6.57 -22.12
CA THR A 13 0.78 6.68 -23.58
C THR A 13 0.70 8.15 -24.01
N LYS A 14 1.08 8.43 -25.26
CA LYS A 14 1.02 9.79 -25.83
C LYS A 14 -0.41 10.35 -25.78
N GLU A 15 -1.39 9.50 -26.06
CA GLU A 15 -2.82 9.84 -25.99
C GLU A 15 -3.25 10.21 -24.58
N ALA A 16 -2.83 9.43 -23.56
CA ALA A 16 -3.15 9.75 -22.17
C ALA A 16 -2.56 11.10 -21.76
N VAL A 17 -1.31 11.39 -22.16
CA VAL A 17 -0.68 12.68 -21.86
C VAL A 17 -1.35 13.84 -22.61
N ALA A 18 -1.78 13.64 -23.86
CA ALA A 18 -2.54 14.65 -24.61
C ALA A 18 -3.88 14.97 -23.91
N VAL A 19 -4.67 13.94 -23.57
CA VAL A 19 -5.95 14.10 -22.87
C VAL A 19 -5.79 14.79 -21.52
N LEU A 20 -4.75 14.45 -20.75
CA LEU A 20 -4.47 15.09 -19.46
C LEU A 20 -4.04 16.56 -19.61
N ASN A 21 -3.30 16.90 -20.68
CA ASN A 21 -2.94 18.28 -20.99
C ASN A 21 -4.14 19.10 -21.48
N ASP A 22 -5.02 18.50 -22.29
CA ASP A 22 -6.23 19.13 -22.81
C ASP A 22 -7.28 19.37 -21.71
N GLN A 23 -7.31 18.48 -20.71
CA GLN A 23 -8.29 18.51 -19.62
C GLN A 23 -7.59 18.41 -18.25
N PRO A 24 -6.97 19.49 -17.75
CA PRO A 24 -6.25 19.47 -16.47
C PRO A 24 -7.16 19.13 -15.26
N ASN A 25 -8.45 19.42 -15.35
CA ASN A 25 -9.43 19.04 -14.33
C ASN A 25 -9.63 17.51 -14.25
N LEU A 26 -9.47 16.79 -15.37
CA LEU A 26 -9.58 15.33 -15.40
C LEU A 26 -8.47 14.69 -14.55
N PHE A 27 -7.23 15.19 -14.65
CA PHE A 27 -6.12 14.72 -13.83
C PHE A 27 -6.42 14.92 -12.34
N THR A 28 -6.88 16.12 -11.98
CA THR A 28 -7.19 16.48 -10.59
C THR A 28 -8.28 15.58 -10.02
N ASN A 29 -9.35 15.34 -10.78
CA ASN A 29 -10.42 14.43 -10.36
C ASN A 29 -9.92 13.00 -10.15
N LEU A 30 -9.04 12.50 -11.03
CA LEU A 30 -8.45 11.17 -10.89
C LEU A 30 -7.70 11.04 -9.55
N ILE A 31 -6.87 12.04 -9.22
CA ILE A 31 -6.10 12.06 -7.98
C ILE A 31 -7.01 12.13 -6.76
N VAL A 32 -8.04 12.98 -6.78
CA VAL A 32 -9.02 13.09 -5.69
C VAL A 32 -9.74 11.76 -5.45
N VAL A 33 -10.15 11.07 -6.52
CA VAL A 33 -10.80 9.75 -6.42
C VAL A 33 -9.85 8.71 -5.83
N LEU A 34 -8.58 8.67 -6.27
CA LEU A 34 -7.59 7.74 -5.71
C LEU A 34 -7.33 7.99 -4.22
N ILE A 35 -7.23 9.26 -3.80
CA ILE A 35 -7.11 9.63 -2.39
C ILE A 35 -8.37 9.24 -1.61
N GLY A 36 -9.55 9.51 -2.16
CA GLY A 36 -10.83 9.14 -1.56
C GLY A 36 -10.96 7.62 -1.35
N LEU A 37 -10.63 6.82 -2.35
CA LEU A 37 -10.60 5.36 -2.26
C LEU A 37 -9.56 4.87 -1.23
N GLY A 38 -8.37 5.46 -1.23
CA GLY A 38 -7.32 5.14 -0.25
C GLY A 38 -7.76 5.44 1.19
N ALA A 39 -8.40 6.60 1.40
CA ALA A 39 -8.94 6.98 2.70
C ALA A 39 -10.08 6.06 3.15
N GLN A 40 -10.98 5.67 2.24
CA GLN A 40 -12.05 4.70 2.53
C GLN A 40 -11.48 3.32 2.89
N ALA A 41 -10.49 2.82 2.14
CA ALA A 41 -9.83 1.56 2.45
C ALA A 41 -9.12 1.61 3.82
N ALA A 42 -8.45 2.71 4.14
CA ALA A 42 -7.81 2.91 5.45
C ALA A 42 -8.83 2.98 6.59
N LEU A 43 -9.96 3.66 6.37
CA LEU A 43 -11.06 3.74 7.32
C LEU A 43 -11.68 2.35 7.57
N LEU A 44 -11.95 1.59 6.50
CA LEU A 44 -12.44 0.22 6.60
C LEU A 44 -11.45 -0.68 7.34
N TRP A 45 -10.16 -0.55 7.06
CA TRP A 45 -9.10 -1.28 7.76
C TRP A 45 -9.06 -0.91 9.25
N TYR A 46 -9.19 0.38 9.58
CA TYR A 46 -9.22 0.86 10.96
C TYR A 46 -10.45 0.33 11.72
N ILE A 47 -11.64 0.41 11.12
CA ILE A 47 -12.87 -0.14 11.71
C ILE A 47 -12.75 -1.65 11.88
N HIS A 48 -12.23 -2.36 10.87
CA HIS A 48 -11.98 -3.79 10.97
C HIS A 48 -11.03 -4.10 12.13
N TYR A 49 -9.93 -3.35 12.27
CA TYR A 49 -8.98 -3.52 13.36
C TYR A 49 -9.58 -3.20 14.75
N ALA A 50 -10.40 -2.16 14.84
CA ALA A 50 -11.06 -1.74 16.07
C ALA A 50 -12.09 -2.77 16.53
N THR A 51 -12.91 -3.28 15.61
CA THR A 51 -13.99 -4.24 15.86
C THR A 51 -13.54 -5.70 16.00
N LEU A 52 -12.28 -6.02 15.69
CA LEU A 52 -11.71 -7.33 16.01
C LEU A 52 -11.87 -7.62 17.52
N LYS A 53 -12.54 -8.74 17.82
CA LYS A 53 -12.82 -9.19 19.19
C LYS A 53 -11.54 -9.18 20.03
N PRO A 54 -11.58 -8.72 21.31
CA PRO A 54 -10.40 -8.63 22.18
C PRO A 54 -9.68 -9.98 22.37
N GLU A 55 -10.39 -11.10 22.22
CA GLU A 55 -9.81 -12.44 22.27
C GLU A 55 -8.85 -12.75 21.11
N GLN A 56 -9.08 -12.21 19.90
CA GLN A 56 -8.19 -12.38 18.75
C GLN A 56 -6.96 -11.45 18.82
N LYS A 57 -7.08 -10.30 19.49
CA LYS A 57 -5.95 -9.39 19.77
C LYS A 57 -4.89 -10.06 20.66
N LYS A 58 -5.31 -10.87 21.64
CA LYS A 58 -4.39 -11.64 22.51
C LYS A 58 -3.64 -12.76 21.78
N LYS A 59 -4.25 -13.43 20.79
CA LYS A 59 -3.58 -14.47 19.98
C LYS A 59 -2.56 -13.87 18.99
N LYS A 60 -2.93 -12.80 18.25
CA LYS A 60 -2.01 -12.12 17.31
C LYS A 60 -0.77 -11.52 18.00
N ASN A 61 -0.90 -11.01 19.24
CA ASN A 61 0.26 -10.52 20.00
C ASN A 61 1.18 -11.64 20.51
N LYS A 62 0.64 -12.85 20.75
CA LYS A 62 1.46 -14.03 21.11
C LYS A 62 2.24 -14.57 19.91
N GLU A 63 1.62 -14.63 18.72
CA GLU A 63 2.31 -15.10 17.50
C GLU A 63 3.42 -14.15 17.03
N LYS A 64 3.20 -12.83 17.11
CA LYS A 64 4.25 -11.84 16.74
C LYS A 64 5.48 -11.90 17.66
N LYS A 65 5.32 -12.28 18.94
CA LYS A 65 6.44 -12.50 19.87
C LYS A 65 7.16 -13.84 19.65
N GLY A 66 6.50 -14.85 19.07
CA GLY A 66 7.11 -16.15 18.76
C GLY A 66 7.90 -16.19 17.45
N GLY A 67 7.50 -15.41 16.44
CA GLY A 67 8.16 -15.41 15.13
C GLY A 67 9.55 -14.76 15.10
N ALA A 68 9.79 -13.74 15.93
CA ALA A 68 11.08 -13.05 15.98
C ALA A 68 12.19 -13.86 16.65
N ALA A 69 11.84 -14.83 17.52
CA ALA A 69 12.81 -15.72 18.15
C ALA A 69 13.15 -16.94 17.26
N ALA A 70 12.19 -17.42 16.46
CA ALA A 70 12.41 -18.60 15.61
C ALA A 70 13.27 -18.32 14.36
N ALA A 71 13.33 -17.07 13.88
CA ALA A 71 14.12 -16.69 12.71
C ALA A 71 15.62 -16.49 12.99
N ARG A 72 16.04 -16.41 14.27
CA ARG A 72 17.43 -16.09 14.64
C ARG A 72 18.26 -17.29 15.09
N GLY A 73 17.69 -18.51 15.10
CA GLY A 73 18.35 -19.73 15.60
C GLY A 73 18.58 -20.84 14.56
N ARG A 74 18.17 -20.67 13.30
CA ARG A 74 18.24 -21.72 12.26
C ARG A 74 19.19 -21.37 11.10
N GLY A 75 20.37 -20.85 11.41
CA GLY A 75 21.36 -20.45 10.39
C GLY A 75 22.81 -20.84 10.68
N GLY A 76 23.10 -21.64 11.72
CA GLY A 76 24.48 -21.87 12.19
C GLY A 76 25.06 -23.29 12.02
N ASP A 77 24.23 -24.33 11.88
CA ASP A 77 24.70 -25.69 12.20
C ASP A 77 25.05 -26.61 11.01
N ASN A 78 25.16 -26.10 9.78
CA ASN A 78 25.45 -26.96 8.62
C ASN A 78 26.75 -26.63 7.86
N ALA A 79 27.84 -26.39 8.60
CA ALA A 79 29.17 -26.16 8.02
C ALA A 79 30.27 -27.10 8.55
N ARG A 80 29.93 -28.25 9.15
CA ARG A 80 30.90 -29.31 9.49
C ARG A 80 30.30 -30.70 9.33
N LYS A 81 30.47 -31.30 8.15
CA LYS A 81 30.65 -32.75 7.99
C LYS A 81 31.23 -33.05 6.62
#